data_AF-A0A0F9R2B6-F1
#
_entry.id   AF-A0A0F9R2B6-F1
#
_cell.length_a   1.000
_cell.length_b   1.000
_cell.length_c   1.000
_cell.angle_alpha   90.00
_cell.angle_beta   90.00
_cell.angle_gamma   90.00
#
_symmetry.space_group_name_H-M   'P 1'
#
loop_
_entity.id
_entity.type
_entity.pdbx_description
1 polymer ?
#
loop_
_entity_poly.entity_id
_entity_poly.type
_entity_poly.pdbx_seq_one_letter_code
_entity_poly.pdbx_strand_id
1 'polypeptide(L)' 'MLKLRQLNKPILVAISRKSFIGATLNIPDPENRLNGTLSSTAIAVYNGAHLVRTHDVNEQILEMVKMAEEIRRNI' A
#
# COMPACT_ATOMS: atom_id res chain seq x y z
N MET A 1 -12.22 -1.05 0.86
CA MET A 1 -12.07 -0.37 2.17
C MET A 1 -13.39 -0.15 2.91
N LEU A 2 -14.49 0.17 2.22
CA LEU A 2 -15.79 0.51 2.83
C LEU A 2 -16.29 -0.51 3.86
N LYS A 3 -16.18 -1.81 3.58
CA LYS A 3 -16.57 -2.87 4.53
C LYS A 3 -15.79 -2.81 5.85
N LEU A 4 -14.48 -2.53 5.80
CA LEU A 4 -13.64 -2.45 7.00
C LEU A 4 -13.89 -1.16 7.80
N ARG A 5 -14.31 -0.07 7.14
CA ARG A 5 -14.62 1.19 7.84
C ARG A 5 -15.81 1.07 8.79
N GLN A 6 -16.72 0.13 8.55
CA GLN A 6 -17.86 -0.14 9.44
C GLN A 6 -17.42 -0.55 10.87
N LEU A 7 -16.17 -1.00 11.03
CA LEU A 7 -15.62 -1.34 12.33
C LEU A 7 -15.30 -0.12 13.20
N ASN A 8 -15.35 1.11 12.66
CA ASN A 8 -15.01 2.35 13.38
C ASN A 8 -13.65 2.29 14.11
N LYS A 9 -12.66 1.65 13.48
CA LYS A 9 -11.27 1.55 13.96
C LYS A 9 -10.28 1.95 12.86
N PRO A 10 -9.06 2.39 13.23
CA PRO A 10 -7.98 2.59 12.27
C PRO A 10 -7.73 1.31 11.47
N ILE A 11 -7.45 1.48 10.18
CA ILE A 11 -7.18 0.38 9.26
C ILE A 11 -5.68 0.34 8.96
N LEU A 12 -5.04 -0.78 9.31
CA LEU A 12 -3.67 -1.09 8.93
C LEU A 12 -3.66 -2.00 7.70
N VAL A 13 -2.77 -1.72 6.75
CA VAL A 13 -2.51 -2.57 5.58
C VAL A 13 -1.07 -3.07 5.59
N ALA A 14 -0.88 -4.35 5.28
CA ALA A 14 0.44 -5.00 5.24
C ALA A 14 0.65 -5.71 3.90
N ILE A 15 1.05 -4.94 2.90
CA ILE A 15 1.06 -5.38 1.49
C ILE A 15 2.48 -5.66 0.97
N SER A 16 3.50 -5.10 1.63
CA SER A 16 4.91 -5.23 1.25
C SER A 16 5.32 -6.68 0.96
N ARG A 17 5.79 -6.90 -0.26
CA ARG A 17 6.36 -8.16 -0.80
C ARG A 17 5.41 -9.38 -0.77
N LYS A 18 4.10 -9.18 -0.58
CA LYS A 18 3.13 -10.28 -0.49
C LYS A 18 3.11 -11.13 -1.76
N SER A 19 2.81 -12.43 -1.59
CA SER A 19 2.83 -13.45 -2.65
C SER A 19 1.94 -13.10 -3.84
N PHE A 20 0.79 -12.48 -3.61
CA PHE A 20 -0.10 -12.07 -4.71
C PHE A 20 0.59 -11.11 -5.68
N ILE A 21 1.48 -10.21 -5.21
CA ILE A 21 2.25 -9.31 -6.08
C ILE A 21 3.16 -10.14 -6.99
N GLY A 22 3.84 -11.13 -6.41
CA GLY A 22 4.71 -12.03 -7.17
C GLY A 22 3.95 -12.83 -8.21
N ALA A 23 2.76 -13.33 -7.86
CA ALA A 23 1.90 -14.06 -8.78
C ALA A 23 1.34 -13.16 -9.89
N THR A 24 0.90 -11.94 -9.57
CA THR A 24 0.32 -10.99 -10.55
C THR A 24 1.38 -10.47 -11.53
N LEU A 25 2.60 -10.21 -11.06
CA LEU A 25 3.65 -9.59 -11.88
C LEU A 25 4.69 -10.59 -12.42
N ASN A 26 4.53 -11.89 -12.15
CA ASN A 26 5.52 -12.94 -12.46
C ASN A 26 6.90 -12.66 -11.84
N ILE A 27 6.93 -12.19 -10.59
CA ILE A 27 8.16 -11.88 -9.84
C ILE A 27 8.29 -12.86 -8.67
N PRO A 28 9.02 -13.99 -8.86
CA PRO A 28 9.10 -15.04 -7.84
C PRO A 28 9.85 -14.58 -6.58
N ASP A 29 10.89 -13.76 -6.73
CA ASP A 29 11.67 -13.23 -5.62
C ASP A 29 10.93 -12.09 -4.89
N PRO A 30 10.66 -12.21 -3.57
CA PRO A 30 10.06 -11.15 -2.77
C PRO A 30 10.81 -9.81 -2.79
N GLU A 31 12.14 -9.81 -2.89
CA GLU A 31 12.94 -8.57 -2.86
C GLU A 31 12.67 -7.69 -4.09
N ASN A 32 12.32 -8.31 -5.21
CA ASN A 32 12.07 -7.62 -6.48
C ASN A 32 10.63 -7.08 -6.62
N ARG A 33 9.81 -7.17 -5.56
CA ARG A 33 8.38 -6.79 -5.58
C ARG A 33 8.12 -5.34 -5.17
N LEU A 34 9.13 -4.46 -5.25
CA LEU A 34 9.01 -3.07 -4.82
C LEU A 34 7.92 -2.31 -5.59
N ASN A 35 7.91 -2.40 -6.93
CA ASN A 35 6.91 -1.69 -7.75
C ASN A 35 5.47 -2.11 -7.39
N GLY A 36 5.21 -3.41 -7.31
CA GLY A 36 3.88 -3.89 -6.89
C GLY A 36 3.53 -3.49 -5.45
N THR A 37 4.53 -3.42 -4.56
CA THR A 37 4.35 -2.92 -3.18
C THR A 37 3.97 -1.45 -3.18
N LEU A 38 4.67 -0.61 -3.94
CA LEU A 38 4.41 0.83 -4.04
C LEU A 38 3.02 1.09 -4.62
N SER A 39 2.69 0.47 -5.77
CA SER A 39 1.39 0.67 -6.43
C SER A 39 0.21 0.25 -5.54
N SER A 40 0.30 -0.91 -4.90
CA SER A 40 -0.77 -1.40 -4.02
C SER A 40 -0.88 -0.59 -2.73
N THR A 41 0.24 -0.09 -2.21
CA THR A 41 0.26 0.85 -1.07
C THR A 41 -0.45 2.16 -1.42
N ALA A 42 -0.15 2.74 -2.59
CA ALA A 42 -0.80 3.96 -3.07
C ALA A 42 -2.33 3.81 -3.11
N ILE A 43 -2.80 2.72 -3.69
CA ILE A 43 -4.24 2.42 -3.76
C ILE A 43 -4.85 2.21 -2.37
N ALA A 44 -4.13 1.57 -1.44
CA ALA A 44 -4.61 1.40 -0.08
C ALA A 44 -4.75 2.73 0.67
N VAL A 45 -3.76 3.61 0.55
CA VAL A 45 -3.77 4.98 1.13
C VAL A 45 -4.91 5.80 0.53
N TYR A 46 -5.01 5.83 -0.81
CA TYR A 46 -6.10 6.50 -1.54
C TYR A 46 -7.47 6.02 -1.06
N ASN A 47 -7.61 4.73 -0.76
CA ASN A 47 -8.87 4.16 -0.29
C ASN A 47 -9.19 4.40 1.20
N GLY A 48 -8.27 4.87 2.03
CA GLY A 48 -8.55 5.03 3.46
C GLY A 48 -7.60 4.39 4.46
N ALA A 49 -6.45 3.85 4.04
CA ALA A 49 -5.55 3.22 5.00
C ALA A 49 -5.03 4.28 5.98
N HIS A 50 -5.01 3.92 7.26
CA HIS A 50 -4.51 4.79 8.33
C HIS A 50 -3.05 4.45 8.66
N LEU A 51 -2.68 3.18 8.51
CA LEU A 51 -1.32 2.69 8.74
C LEU A 51 -0.89 1.76 7.60
N VAL A 52 0.36 1.90 7.17
CA VAL A 52 1.02 0.98 6.23
C VAL A 52 2.16 0.27 6.95
N ARG A 53 2.10 -1.06 7.02
CA ARG A 53 3.18 -1.90 7.53
C ARG A 53 4.00 -2.43 6.36
N THR A 54 5.26 -2.01 6.29
CA THR A 54 6.21 -2.37 5.23
C THR A 54 7.51 -2.93 5.82
N HIS A 55 8.23 -3.74 5.06
CA HIS A 55 9.60 -4.17 5.39
C HIS A 55 10.60 -3.05 5.09
N ASP A 56 10.34 -2.28 4.04
CA ASP A 56 11.21 -1.24 3.53
C ASP A 56 10.65 0.13 3.89
N VAL A 57 11.24 0.78 4.91
CA VAL A 57 10.96 2.18 5.23
C VAL A 57 11.96 3.04 4.46
N ASN A 58 11.69 3.22 3.17
CA ASN A 58 12.54 3.99 2.26
C ASN A 58 11.82 5.23 1.71
N GLU A 59 12.59 6.11 1.08
CA GLU A 59 12.10 7.37 0.52
C GLU A 59 10.95 7.15 -0.50
N GLN A 60 11.07 6.15 -1.37
CA GLN A 60 10.07 5.81 -2.37
C GLN A 60 8.69 5.48 -1.75
N ILE A 61 8.66 4.72 -0.65
CA ILE A 61 7.42 4.43 0.07
C ILE A 61 6.82 5.71 0.67
N LEU A 62 7.65 6.57 1.26
CA LEU A 62 7.21 7.83 1.85
C LEU A 62 6.64 8.80 0.80
N GLU A 63 7.32 8.97 -0.32
CA GLU A 63 6.86 9.78 -1.45
C GLU A 63 5.54 9.26 -2.01
N MET A 64 5.42 7.94 -2.20
CA MET A 64 4.19 7.33 -2.70
C MET A 64 3.01 7.53 -1.74
N VAL A 65 3.22 7.38 -0.43
CA VAL A 65 2.20 7.64 0.59
C VAL A 65 1.76 9.10 0.56
N LYS A 66 2.71 10.05 0.51
CA LYS A 66 2.41 11.49 0.44
C LYS A 66 1.59 11.84 -0.80
N MET A 67 1.99 11.34 -1.97
CA MET A 67 1.26 11.62 -3.21
C MET A 67 -0.13 11.00 -3.21
N ALA A 68 -0.28 9.76 -2.75
CA ALA A 68 -1.58 9.10 -2.66
C ALA A 68 -2.52 9.79 -1.67
N GLU A 69 -2.00 10.28 -0.55
CA GLU A 69 -2.77 11.09 0.41
C GLU A 69 -3.22 12.42 -0.20
N GLU A 70 -2.31 13.11 -0.90
CA GLU A 70 -2.62 14.38 -1.55
C GLU A 70 -3.71 14.23 -2.61
N ILE A 71 -3.60 13.23 -3.48
CA ILE A 71 -4.62 12.93 -4.49
C ILE A 71 -5.98 12.65 -3.82
N ARG A 72 -5.99 11.87 -2.73
CA ARG A 72 -7.22 11.54 -2.00
C ARG A 72 -7.89 12.77 -1.37
N ARG A 73 -7.13 13.80 -0.97
CA ARG A 73 -7.68 15.00 -0.34
C ARG A 73 -8.27 15.99 -1.35
N ASN A 74 -7.80 15.97 -2.58
CA ASN A 74 -8.11 17.00 -3.59
C ASN A 74 -9.02 16.52 -4.72
N ILE A 75 -9.53 15.28 -4.66
CA ILE A 75 -10.51 14.70 -5.59
C ILE A 75 -11.65 14.12 -4.74
#